data_AF-A0A914PTB7-F1
#
_entry.id   AF-A0A914PTB7-F1
#
_cell.length_a   1.000
_cell.length_b   1.000
_cell.length_c   1.000
_cell.angle_alpha   90.00
_cell.angle_beta   90.00
_cell.angle_gamma   90.00
#
_symmetry.space_group_name_H-M   'P 1'
#
loop_
_entity.id
_entity.type
_entity.pdbx_description
1 polymer ?
#
loop_
_entity_poly.entity_id
_entity_poly.type
_entity_poly.pdbx_seq_one_letter_code
_entity_poly.pdbx_strand_id
1 'polypeptide(L)'
;MSIIQLENGKFLIIDTIEMNDKLRKEIDQLTNNGQKIEAVIAAHPFHTLFFPSFYQAYPNASYYGTPRHLRKITNIPWKGDFTDCNIRKKWEPEVKLRIPAVNFKISFFHFKIFKFCVFAGIFVDACEIGILRLKIGAEFINPLPESSNHFISVFVYHPYSKTLHVDDTIMYTEDPGWILRLIGYKRGTLFFHPSMDSDGLHPTAAAPYLFRDWMKNMLNDWKFDNICTAHIGVKIGGAHEAVTTLLEKTEPVFAKLSEENKKKNPDGILPDGMHPNTNVKDDKCV
;
A
#
# COMPACT_ATOMS: atom_id res chain seq x y z
N MET A 1 2.66 -14.27 5.92
CA MET A 1 2.02 -14.01 7.23
C MET A 1 3.08 -13.53 8.23
N SER A 2 2.75 -12.50 9.01
CA SER A 2 3.56 -12.04 10.16
C SER A 2 2.69 -11.95 11.41
N ILE A 3 3.29 -12.08 12.59
CA ILE A 3 2.59 -11.99 13.89
C ILE A 3 3.32 -10.96 14.75
N ILE A 4 2.60 -9.95 15.24
CA ILE A 4 3.12 -8.92 16.14
C ILE A 4 2.45 -9.12 17.50
N GLN A 5 3.25 -9.24 18.57
CA GLN A 5 2.74 -9.14 19.93
C GLN A 5 2.71 -7.66 20.34
N LEU A 6 1.56 -7.20 20.82
CA LEU A 6 1.35 -5.85 21.34
C LEU A 6 1.76 -5.76 22.82
N GLU A 7 2.00 -4.56 23.33
CA GLU A 7 2.37 -4.27 24.72
C GLU A 7 1.36 -4.84 25.73
N ASN A 8 0.07 -4.86 25.37
CA ASN A 8 -1.00 -5.43 26.19
C ASN A 8 -1.06 -6.97 26.18
N GLY A 9 -0.11 -7.63 25.49
CA GLY A 9 0.00 -9.08 25.39
C GLY A 9 -0.93 -9.73 24.36
N LYS A 10 -1.69 -8.94 23.58
CA LYS A 10 -2.48 -9.43 22.44
C LYS A 10 -1.65 -9.48 21.16
N PHE A 11 -2.22 -10.02 20.09
CA PHE A 11 -1.52 -10.25 18.83
C PHE A 11 -2.25 -9.66 17.63
N LEU A 12 -1.48 -9.07 16.71
CA LEU A 12 -1.90 -8.76 15.35
C LEU A 12 -1.38 -9.84 14.41
N ILE A 13 -2.25 -10.39 13.59
CA ILE A 13 -1.90 -11.30 12.50
C ILE A 13 -1.95 -10.50 11.20
N ILE A 14 -0.86 -10.47 10.44
CA ILE A 14 -0.76 -9.77 9.15
C ILE A 14 -0.70 -10.80 8.03
N ASP A 15 -1.69 -10.73 7.17
CA ASP A 15 -2.07 -11.70 6.13
C ASP A 15 -2.24 -13.12 6.65
N THR A 16 -2.67 -14.01 5.76
CA THR A 16 -2.95 -15.39 6.11
C THR A 16 -2.26 -16.33 5.13
N ILE A 17 -1.89 -17.50 5.63
CA ILE A 17 -1.38 -18.61 4.84
C ILE A 17 -2.26 -19.83 5.08
N GLU A 18 -2.05 -20.88 4.30
CA GLU A 18 -2.77 -22.13 4.48
C GLU A 18 -2.71 -22.61 5.93
N MET A 19 -3.88 -22.87 6.50
CA MET A 19 -4.01 -23.38 7.85
C MET A 19 -3.73 -24.89 7.84
N ASN A 20 -2.66 -25.29 8.52
CA ASN A 20 -2.37 -26.69 8.82
C ASN A 20 -2.26 -26.91 10.34
N ASP A 21 -2.27 -28.17 10.78
CA ASP A 21 -2.29 -28.52 12.21
C ASP A 21 -1.10 -27.96 12.99
N LYS A 22 0.08 -27.91 12.38
CA LYS A 22 1.29 -27.37 13.00
C LYS A 22 1.12 -25.86 13.23
N LEU A 23 0.73 -25.12 12.19
CA LEU A 23 0.53 -23.69 12.27
C LEU A 23 -0.56 -23.34 13.28
N ARG A 24 -1.67 -24.07 13.26
CA ARG A 24 -2.77 -23.89 14.21
C ARG A 24 -2.29 -24.06 15.65
N LYS A 25 -1.53 -25.11 15.92
CA LYS A 25 -0.96 -25.35 17.26
C LYS A 25 -0.04 -24.22 17.71
N GLU A 26 0.80 -23.69 16.82
CA GLU A 26 1.69 -22.56 17.13
C GLU A 26 0.90 -21.28 17.44
N ILE A 27 -0.11 -20.95 16.61
CA ILE A 27 -0.99 -19.80 16.86
C ILE A 27 -1.78 -19.99 18.16
N ASP A 28 -2.34 -21.16 18.42
CA ASP A 28 -3.11 -21.45 19.62
C ASP A 28 -2.26 -21.32 20.89
N GLN A 29 -1.01 -21.77 20.85
CA GLN A 29 -0.06 -21.62 21.96
C GLN A 29 0.27 -20.14 22.24
N LEU A 30 0.52 -19.34 21.20
CA LEU A 30 0.83 -17.92 21.35
C LEU A 30 -0.38 -17.12 21.84
N THR A 31 -1.54 -17.41 21.26
CA THR A 31 -2.73 -16.56 21.37
C THR A 31 -3.76 -17.05 22.37
N ASN A 32 -3.44 -18.07 23.17
CA ASN A 32 -4.41 -18.73 24.05
C ASN A 32 -5.66 -19.19 23.27
N ASN A 33 -5.46 -20.07 22.28
CA ASN A 33 -6.50 -20.59 21.39
C ASN A 33 -7.30 -19.47 20.70
N GLY A 34 -6.60 -18.46 20.17
CA GLY A 34 -7.20 -17.33 19.47
C GLY A 34 -7.74 -16.19 20.36
N GLN A 35 -7.85 -16.39 21.68
CA GLN A 35 -8.46 -15.40 22.59
C GLN A 35 -7.67 -14.10 22.71
N LYS A 36 -6.36 -14.14 22.44
CA LYS A 36 -5.48 -12.98 22.43
C LYS A 36 -5.26 -12.40 21.04
N ILE A 37 -5.96 -12.87 20.00
CA ILE A 37 -5.90 -12.20 18.70
C ILE A 37 -6.70 -10.90 18.79
N GLU A 38 -6.01 -9.77 18.76
CA GLU A 38 -6.64 -8.44 18.71
C GLU A 38 -7.27 -8.22 17.32
N ALA A 39 -6.51 -8.50 16.26
CA ALA A 39 -6.99 -8.39 14.90
C ALA A 39 -6.21 -9.23 13.90
N VAL A 40 -6.87 -9.53 12.78
CA VAL A 40 -6.27 -10.04 11.55
C VAL A 40 -6.36 -8.96 10.47
N ILE A 41 -5.23 -8.65 9.84
CA ILE A 41 -5.02 -7.56 8.88
C ILE A 41 -4.74 -8.19 7.52
N ALA A 42 -5.52 -7.84 6.50
CA ALA A 42 -5.28 -8.24 5.11
C ALA A 42 -4.56 -7.12 4.35
N ALA A 43 -3.22 -7.19 4.32
CA ALA A 43 -2.38 -6.06 3.91
C ALA A 43 -2.30 -5.93 2.38
N HIS A 44 -2.54 -6.99 1.62
CA HIS A 44 -2.42 -6.96 0.16
C HIS A 44 -3.72 -7.37 -0.55
N PRO A 45 -4.26 -6.56 -1.51
CA PRO A 45 -5.57 -6.79 -2.12
C PRO A 45 -5.81 -8.18 -2.73
N PHE A 46 -4.75 -8.92 -3.04
CA PHE A 46 -4.82 -10.23 -3.69
C PHE A 46 -4.45 -11.41 -2.80
N HIS A 47 -4.05 -11.17 -1.55
CA HIS A 47 -3.82 -12.23 -0.58
C HIS A 47 -5.13 -12.67 0.07
N THR A 48 -6.01 -13.27 -0.73
CA THR A 48 -7.40 -13.53 -0.35
C THR A 48 -7.68 -14.99 0.01
N LEU A 49 -6.85 -15.93 -0.46
CA LEU A 49 -7.17 -17.36 -0.52
C LEU A 49 -7.43 -18.00 0.85
N PHE A 50 -6.63 -17.63 1.86
CA PHE A 50 -6.64 -18.32 3.15
C PHE A 50 -7.41 -17.59 4.25
N PHE A 51 -7.95 -16.40 3.96
CA PHE A 51 -8.77 -15.67 4.92
C PHE A 51 -10.03 -16.43 5.36
N PRO A 52 -10.80 -17.08 4.46
CA PRO A 52 -11.97 -17.85 4.86
C PRO A 52 -11.66 -19.00 5.83
N SER A 53 -10.60 -19.78 5.59
CA SER A 53 -10.22 -20.88 6.49
C SER A 53 -9.63 -20.36 7.80
N PHE A 54 -8.88 -19.26 7.76
CA PHE A 54 -8.38 -18.61 8.98
C PHE A 54 -9.52 -18.05 9.84
N TYR A 55 -10.57 -17.49 9.21
CA TYR A 55 -11.78 -17.04 9.91
C TYR A 55 -12.55 -18.18 10.56
N GLN A 56 -12.66 -19.33 9.89
CA GLN A 56 -13.26 -20.53 10.50
C GLN A 56 -12.51 -21.00 11.76
N ALA A 57 -11.16 -20.90 11.75
CA ALA A 57 -10.35 -21.24 12.91
C ALA A 57 -10.46 -20.21 14.06
N TYR A 58 -10.59 -18.93 13.73
CA TYR A 58 -10.55 -17.82 14.70
C TYR A 58 -11.69 -16.79 14.52
N PRO A 59 -12.96 -17.21 14.60
CA PRO A 59 -14.10 -16.36 14.22
C PRO A 59 -14.34 -15.16 15.15
N ASN A 60 -13.78 -15.19 16.37
CA ASN A 60 -13.96 -14.13 17.35
C ASN A 60 -12.98 -12.95 17.17
N ALA A 61 -11.95 -13.10 16.32
CA ALA A 61 -11.01 -12.02 16.04
C ALA A 61 -11.66 -10.91 15.19
N SER A 62 -11.15 -9.69 15.27
CA SER A 62 -11.56 -8.60 14.37
C SER A 62 -10.77 -8.64 13.07
N TYR A 63 -11.44 -8.55 11.92
CA TYR A 63 -10.80 -8.60 10.61
C TYR A 63 -10.84 -7.22 9.94
N TYR A 64 -9.70 -6.77 9.42
CA TYR A 64 -9.56 -5.52 8.66
C TYR A 64 -8.81 -5.80 7.36
N GLY A 65 -9.20 -5.16 6.27
CA GLY A 65 -8.63 -5.48 4.96
C GLY A 65 -8.58 -4.29 4.02
N THR A 66 -8.08 -4.52 2.81
CA THR A 66 -8.22 -3.53 1.74
C THR A 66 -9.68 -3.47 1.25
N PRO A 67 -10.11 -2.39 0.55
CA PRO A 67 -11.46 -2.32 -0.02
C PRO A 67 -11.84 -3.53 -0.88
N ARG A 68 -10.86 -4.16 -1.54
CA ARG A 68 -11.08 -5.37 -2.34
C ARG A 68 -11.50 -6.57 -1.50
N HIS A 69 -10.92 -6.78 -0.32
CA HIS A 69 -11.29 -7.86 0.59
C HIS A 69 -12.76 -7.76 0.99
N LEU A 70 -13.19 -6.57 1.40
CA LEU A 70 -14.58 -6.30 1.78
C LEU A 70 -15.55 -6.58 0.63
N ARG A 71 -15.16 -6.29 -0.62
CA ARG A 71 -15.99 -6.56 -1.81
C ARG A 71 -16.03 -8.04 -2.21
N LYS A 72 -14.91 -8.77 -2.08
CA LYS A 72 -14.76 -10.13 -2.64
C LYS A 72 -14.96 -11.25 -1.62
N ILE A 73 -14.71 -11.01 -0.33
CA ILE A 73 -14.79 -11.99 0.75
C ILE A 73 -15.92 -11.60 1.71
N THR A 74 -17.17 -11.88 1.29
CA THR A 74 -18.38 -11.41 1.98
C THR A 74 -18.78 -12.26 3.19
N ASN A 75 -18.18 -13.43 3.37
CA ASN A 75 -18.45 -14.34 4.49
C ASN A 75 -17.69 -13.98 5.77
N ILE A 76 -16.77 -13.00 5.71
CA ILE A 76 -16.06 -12.46 6.88
C ILE A 76 -16.71 -11.11 7.25
N PRO A 77 -17.09 -10.90 8.52
CA PRO A 77 -17.64 -9.64 8.98
C PRO A 77 -16.52 -8.61 9.19
N TRP A 78 -15.94 -8.10 8.10
CA TRP A 78 -14.89 -7.08 8.11
C TRP A 78 -15.30 -5.85 8.93
N LYS A 79 -14.42 -5.42 9.84
CA LYS A 79 -14.63 -4.25 10.70
C LYS A 79 -14.35 -2.91 10.01
N GLY A 80 -13.67 -2.95 8.86
CA GLY A 80 -13.46 -1.81 7.98
C GLY A 80 -12.21 -1.97 7.13
N ASP A 81 -11.89 -0.93 6.36
CA ASP A 81 -10.78 -0.94 5.41
C ASP A 81 -9.74 0.16 5.59
N PHE A 82 -8.54 -0.06 5.05
CA PHE A 82 -7.39 0.83 5.26
C PHE A 82 -7.44 2.17 4.51
N THR A 83 -8.50 2.46 3.76
CA THR A 83 -8.74 3.83 3.27
C THR A 83 -9.19 4.76 4.41
N ASP A 84 -9.74 4.22 5.50
CA ASP A 84 -10.06 4.96 6.72
C ASP A 84 -8.80 5.19 7.58
N CYS A 85 -8.50 6.45 7.83
CA CYS A 85 -7.41 6.86 8.70
C CYS A 85 -7.54 6.42 10.16
N ASN A 86 -8.76 6.34 10.70
CA ASN A 86 -8.98 5.87 12.06
C ASN A 86 -8.57 4.40 12.21
N ILE A 87 -8.78 3.61 11.16
CA ILE A 87 -8.35 2.20 11.12
C ILE A 87 -6.83 2.11 11.01
N ARG A 88 -6.19 2.91 10.14
CA ARG A 88 -4.72 2.94 10.02
C ARG A 88 -4.02 3.39 11.31
N LYS A 89 -4.65 4.26 12.10
CA LYS A 89 -4.13 4.77 13.39
C LYS A 89 -4.47 3.89 14.60
N LYS A 90 -5.27 2.83 14.44
CA LYS A 90 -5.84 2.05 15.55
C LYS A 90 -4.81 1.49 16.54
N TRP A 91 -3.63 1.15 16.05
CA TRP A 91 -2.56 0.54 16.82
C TRP A 91 -1.36 1.46 17.03
N GLU A 92 -1.48 2.75 16.70
CA GLU A 92 -0.42 3.71 16.98
C GLU A 92 -0.30 4.00 18.50
N PRO A 93 0.91 4.29 18.99
CA PRO A 93 2.17 4.43 18.25
C PRO A 93 2.89 3.10 17.97
N GLU A 94 2.38 1.99 18.50
CA GLU A 94 3.04 0.68 18.52
C GLU A 94 3.15 0.05 17.12
N VAL A 95 2.10 0.13 16.29
CA VAL A 95 2.12 -0.37 14.91
C VAL A 95 1.57 0.71 13.98
N LYS A 96 2.35 1.08 12.96
CA LYS A 96 2.05 2.16 12.01
C LYS A 96 1.70 1.58 10.65
N LEU A 97 0.59 2.01 10.06
CA LEU A 97 0.14 1.57 8.74
C LEU A 97 0.20 2.73 7.74
N ARG A 98 0.78 2.50 6.56
CA ARG A 98 0.78 3.47 5.45
C ARG A 98 0.43 2.76 4.15
N ILE A 99 -0.26 3.46 3.27
CA ILE A 99 -0.58 2.97 1.93
C ILE A 99 0.11 3.89 0.91
N PRO A 100 0.72 3.37 -0.16
CA PRO A 100 1.22 4.18 -1.27
C PRO A 100 0.08 4.72 -2.14
N ALA A 101 -0.96 5.23 -1.50
CA ALA A 101 -2.24 5.57 -2.11
C ALA A 101 -2.97 6.69 -1.41
N VAL A 102 -2.74 7.94 -1.84
CA VAL A 102 -3.64 9.05 -1.51
C VAL A 102 -3.87 10.10 -2.60
N ASN A 103 -5.15 10.44 -2.75
CA ASN A 103 -5.56 11.65 -3.45
C ASN A 103 -5.35 12.85 -2.52
N PHE A 104 -4.65 13.88 -3.00
CA PHE A 104 -4.90 15.20 -2.44
C PHE A 104 -6.12 15.80 -3.13
N LYS A 105 -7.04 16.34 -2.34
CA LYS A 105 -8.02 17.30 -2.82
C LYS A 105 -7.48 18.69 -2.51
N ILE A 106 -6.79 19.32 -3.45
CA ILE A 106 -6.54 20.77 -3.35
C ILE A 106 -7.71 21.46 -4.04
N SER A 107 -8.49 22.20 -3.26
CA SER A 107 -9.50 23.12 -3.81
C SER A 107 -8.83 24.48 -3.93
N PHE A 108 -8.62 24.95 -5.16
CA PHE A 108 -8.13 26.31 -5.39
C PHE A 108 -9.33 27.25 -5.54
N PHE A 109 -9.33 28.37 -4.81
CA PHE A 109 -10.19 29.51 -5.12
C PHE A 109 -9.38 30.51 -5.90
N HIS A 110 -9.58 30.59 -7.22
CA HIS A 110 -8.94 31.62 -8.03
C HIS A 110 -9.82 32.88 -8.06
N PHE A 111 -9.57 33.83 -7.16
CA PHE A 111 -10.18 35.16 -7.26
C PHE A 111 -9.49 35.96 -8.35
N LYS A 112 -10.10 36.01 -9.53
CA LYS A 112 -9.74 36.98 -10.57
C LYS A 112 -10.24 38.36 -10.14
N ILE A 113 -9.40 39.18 -9.50
CA ILE A 113 -9.70 40.60 -9.30
C ILE A 113 -9.58 41.30 -10.65
N PHE A 114 -10.70 41.47 -11.36
CA PHE A 114 -10.78 42.37 -12.51
C PHE A 114 -11.13 43.78 -12.04
N LYS A 115 -10.33 44.75 -12.50
CA LYS A 115 -10.61 46.19 -12.37
C LYS A 115 -11.98 46.50 -12.96
N PHE A 116 -12.73 47.32 -12.22
CA PHE A 116 -14.01 47.93 -12.55
C PHE A 116 -14.13 48.42 -14.00
N CYS A 117 -15.22 48.04 -14.66
CA CYS A 117 -15.96 48.93 -15.55
C CYS A 117 -17.47 48.66 -15.39
N VAL A 118 -18.19 49.71 -15.02
CA VAL A 118 -19.65 49.77 -14.94
C VAL A 118 -20.19 49.78 -16.37
N PHE A 119 -21.14 48.89 -16.69
CA PHE A 119 -22.40 49.16 -17.39
C PHE A 119 -23.05 47.84 -17.86
N ALA A 120 -24.36 47.75 -17.66
CA ALA A 120 -25.30 46.70 -18.09
C ALA A 120 -25.14 45.34 -17.40
N GLY A 121 -26.17 44.97 -16.64
CA GLY A 121 -26.23 43.75 -15.86
C GLY A 121 -26.18 42.48 -16.72
N ILE A 122 -25.32 41.55 -16.28
CA ILE A 122 -25.55 40.12 -16.02
C ILE A 122 -24.23 39.68 -15.35
N PHE A 123 -24.26 39.29 -14.07
CA PHE A 123 -23.15 38.59 -13.43
C PHE A 123 -23.51 37.10 -13.41
N VAL A 124 -22.77 36.30 -14.17
CA VAL A 124 -22.70 34.86 -13.94
C VAL A 124 -21.38 34.62 -13.23
N ASP A 125 -21.43 34.38 -11.93
CA ASP A 125 -20.27 33.93 -11.17
C ASP A 125 -19.88 32.53 -11.64
N ALA A 126 -18.89 32.43 -12.51
CA ALA A 126 -18.22 31.17 -12.79
C ALA A 126 -17.11 30.97 -11.75
N CYS A 127 -17.48 30.41 -10.60
CA CYS A 127 -16.51 29.82 -9.69
C CYS A 127 -16.08 28.46 -10.29
N GLU A 128 -15.02 28.45 -11.08
CA GLU A 128 -14.36 27.18 -11.43
C GLU A 128 -13.64 26.65 -10.19
N ILE A 129 -14.30 25.74 -9.48
CA ILE A 129 -13.63 24.92 -8.47
C ILE A 129 -12.71 23.96 -9.25
N GLY A 130 -11.47 24.37 -9.44
CA GLY A 130 -10.41 23.48 -9.88
C GLY A 130 -10.12 22.47 -8.77
N ILE A 131 -10.74 21.28 -8.85
CA ILE A 131 -10.35 20.14 -8.02
C ILE A 131 -9.08 19.57 -8.63
N LEU A 132 -7.91 19.97 -8.11
CA LEU A 132 -6.67 19.29 -8.43
C LEU A 132 -6.67 17.96 -7.66
N ARG A 133 -7.14 16.90 -8.31
CA ARG A 133 -6.95 15.52 -7.81
C ARG A 133 -5.47 15.21 -8.02
N LEU A 134 -4.62 15.34 -6.99
CA LEU A 134 -3.27 14.77 -7.10
C LEU A 134 -3.45 13.27 -7.23
N LYS A 135 -3.08 12.78 -8.40
CA LYS A 135 -3.08 11.36 -8.71
C LYS A 135 -1.97 10.71 -7.91
N ILE A 136 -2.21 9.48 -7.50
CA ILE A 136 -1.26 8.65 -6.78
C ILE A 136 -0.26 8.08 -7.80
N GLY A 137 0.85 7.52 -7.34
CA GLY A 137 1.64 6.62 -8.17
C GLY A 137 0.91 5.35 -8.63
N ALA A 138 -0.09 4.84 -7.91
CA ALA A 138 -0.69 3.53 -8.14
C ALA A 138 -2.13 3.39 -7.58
N GLU A 139 -2.86 2.37 -8.03
CA GLU A 139 -4.24 2.10 -7.60
C GLU A 139 -4.30 1.12 -6.42
N PHE A 140 -4.99 1.48 -5.34
CA PHE A 140 -5.12 0.63 -4.13
C PHE A 140 -6.55 0.14 -3.86
N ILE A 141 -7.57 0.92 -4.25
CA ILE A 141 -8.97 0.61 -3.96
C ILE A 141 -9.43 -0.56 -4.82
N ASN A 142 -9.11 -0.51 -6.12
CA ASN A 142 -9.47 -1.54 -7.08
C ASN A 142 -8.37 -1.74 -8.14
N PRO A 143 -7.20 -2.29 -7.76
CA PRO A 143 -6.13 -2.58 -8.70
C PRO A 143 -6.61 -3.51 -9.80
N LEU A 144 -6.38 -3.09 -11.04
CA LEU A 144 -6.73 -3.81 -12.26
C LEU A 144 -5.53 -3.83 -13.23
N PRO A 145 -5.44 -4.86 -14.08
CA PRO A 145 -6.30 -6.05 -14.10
C PRO A 145 -5.97 -7.00 -12.94
N GLU A 146 -6.98 -7.75 -12.47
CA GLU A 146 -6.86 -8.63 -11.29
C GLU A 146 -5.81 -9.76 -11.47
N SER A 147 -5.44 -10.08 -12.71
CA SER A 147 -4.51 -11.15 -13.05
C SER A 147 -3.03 -10.75 -12.96
N SER A 148 -2.71 -9.45 -12.95
CA SER A 148 -1.32 -8.97 -13.01
C SER A 148 -1.02 -7.79 -12.09
N ASN A 149 -2.01 -6.99 -11.68
CA ASN A 149 -1.75 -5.82 -10.85
C ASN A 149 -1.66 -6.18 -9.35
N HIS A 150 -0.52 -6.73 -8.94
CA HIS A 150 -0.21 -7.11 -7.55
C HIS A 150 0.78 -6.14 -6.88
N PHE A 151 0.82 -4.89 -7.32
CA PHE A 151 1.93 -4.01 -6.93
C PHE A 151 1.80 -3.43 -5.52
N ILE A 152 0.60 -2.94 -5.15
CA ILE A 152 0.43 -2.10 -3.97
C ILE A 152 -0.13 -2.87 -2.78
N SER A 153 0.60 -2.82 -1.67
CA SER A 153 0.19 -3.30 -0.36
C SER A 153 0.07 -2.18 0.68
N VAL A 154 -0.49 -2.52 1.83
CA VAL A 154 -0.37 -1.75 3.06
C VAL A 154 1.00 -2.04 3.68
N PHE A 155 1.77 -1.01 3.94
CA PHE A 155 3.04 -1.12 4.65
C PHE A 155 2.74 -1.07 6.15
N VAL A 156 3.15 -2.11 6.88
CA VAL A 156 2.95 -2.24 8.32
C VAL A 156 4.30 -2.18 9.02
N TYR A 157 4.54 -1.13 9.81
CA TYR A 157 5.79 -0.89 10.51
C TYR A 157 5.62 -1.07 12.02
N HIS A 158 6.46 -1.92 12.62
CA HIS A 158 6.55 -2.13 14.06
C HIS A 158 7.86 -1.52 14.59
N PRO A 159 7.84 -0.32 15.20
CA PRO A 159 9.03 0.44 15.57
C PRO A 159 9.94 -0.28 16.56
N TYR A 160 9.38 -0.99 17.55
CA TYR A 160 10.17 -1.67 18.59
C TYR A 160 11.05 -2.78 18.02
N SER A 161 10.49 -3.63 17.14
CA SER A 161 11.28 -4.65 16.42
C SER A 161 12.06 -4.10 15.22
N LYS A 162 11.86 -2.81 14.89
CA LYS A 162 12.36 -2.18 13.65
C LYS A 162 12.02 -3.00 12.40
N THR A 163 10.83 -3.57 12.32
CA THR A 163 10.45 -4.46 11.21
C THR A 163 9.36 -3.84 10.37
N LEU A 164 9.57 -3.83 9.06
CA LEU A 164 8.59 -3.38 8.07
C LEU A 164 8.02 -4.58 7.31
N HIS A 165 6.72 -4.79 7.34
CA HIS A 165 6.02 -5.73 6.47
C HIS A 165 5.50 -4.98 5.24
N VAL A 166 5.86 -5.44 4.05
CA VAL A 166 5.53 -4.78 2.77
C VAL A 166 4.82 -5.70 1.78
N ASP A 167 4.60 -6.95 2.16
CA ASP A 167 3.94 -7.94 1.32
C ASP A 167 4.60 -8.02 -0.09
N ASP A 168 3.85 -7.86 -1.18
CA ASP A 168 4.34 -8.00 -2.55
C ASP A 168 5.12 -6.78 -3.08
N THR A 169 4.85 -5.55 -2.59
CA THR A 169 5.38 -4.32 -3.21
C THR A 169 6.89 -4.32 -3.38
N ILE A 170 7.61 -4.81 -2.37
CA ILE A 170 9.04 -5.10 -2.44
C ILE A 170 9.21 -6.58 -2.19
N MET A 171 10.01 -7.23 -3.02
CA MET A 171 10.39 -8.64 -2.90
C MET A 171 11.85 -8.77 -2.51
N TYR A 172 12.17 -9.81 -1.76
CA TYR A 172 13.52 -10.11 -1.29
C TYR A 172 13.95 -11.51 -1.71
N THR A 173 15.14 -11.65 -2.29
CA THR A 173 15.69 -12.96 -2.63
C THR A 173 17.07 -13.18 -2.02
N GLU A 174 17.19 -14.15 -1.11
CA GLU A 174 18.48 -14.57 -0.55
C GLU A 174 19.33 -15.26 -1.60
N ASP A 175 18.74 -16.22 -2.31
CA ASP A 175 19.40 -17.00 -3.34
C ASP A 175 18.57 -16.93 -4.63
N PRO A 176 18.76 -15.90 -5.46
CA PRO A 176 18.08 -15.84 -6.75
C PRO A 176 18.50 -17.02 -7.61
N GLY A 177 17.54 -17.65 -8.27
CA GLY A 177 17.79 -18.72 -9.23
C GLY A 177 18.75 -18.29 -10.35
N TRP A 178 19.37 -19.28 -11.00
CA TRP A 178 20.46 -19.04 -11.97
C TRP A 178 20.11 -18.04 -13.09
N ILE A 179 18.86 -18.06 -13.58
CA ILE A 179 18.37 -17.13 -14.60
C ILE A 179 18.42 -15.68 -14.10
N LEU A 180 17.92 -15.43 -12.88
CA LEU A 180 17.89 -14.10 -12.27
C LEU A 180 19.31 -13.56 -12.02
N ARG A 181 20.25 -14.44 -11.67
CA ARG A 181 21.66 -14.06 -11.50
C ARG A 181 22.31 -13.60 -12.80
N LEU A 182 22.00 -14.24 -13.93
CA LEU A 182 22.54 -13.87 -15.25
C LEU A 182 22.09 -12.48 -15.70
N ILE A 183 20.89 -12.06 -15.31
CA ILE A 183 20.37 -10.71 -15.59
C ILE A 183 20.70 -9.70 -14.48
N GLY A 184 21.62 -10.03 -13.57
CA GLY A 184 22.24 -9.08 -12.64
C GLY A 184 21.72 -9.09 -11.20
N TYR A 185 20.77 -9.97 -10.84
CA TYR A 185 20.30 -10.07 -9.44
C TYR A 185 21.34 -10.77 -8.58
N LYS A 186 21.79 -10.10 -7.52
CA LYS A 186 22.73 -10.65 -6.54
C LYS A 186 21.98 -11.31 -5.39
N ARG A 187 22.67 -12.17 -4.64
CA ARG A 187 22.18 -12.68 -3.36
C ARG A 187 21.83 -11.54 -2.41
N GLY A 188 20.75 -11.69 -1.66
CA GLY A 188 20.28 -10.71 -0.69
C GLY A 188 19.78 -9.39 -1.30
N THR A 189 19.25 -9.42 -2.53
CA THR A 189 18.78 -8.22 -3.23
C THR A 189 17.30 -7.99 -3.00
N LEU A 190 16.94 -6.72 -2.75
CA LEU A 190 15.56 -6.23 -2.80
C LEU A 190 15.24 -5.70 -4.20
N PHE A 191 14.00 -5.87 -4.63
CA PHE A 191 13.48 -5.36 -5.89
C PHE A 191 11.98 -5.13 -5.81
N PHE A 192 11.45 -4.22 -6.64
CA PHE A 192 10.00 -4.01 -6.71
C PHE A 192 9.30 -5.16 -7.42
N HIS A 193 8.04 -5.42 -7.07
CA HIS A 193 7.24 -6.41 -7.78
C HIS A 193 7.19 -6.10 -9.30
N PRO A 194 7.31 -7.09 -10.19
CA PRO A 194 7.35 -6.88 -11.65
C PRO A 194 6.15 -6.12 -12.21
N SER A 195 4.99 -6.22 -11.55
CA SER A 195 3.80 -5.47 -11.97
C SER A 195 3.99 -3.96 -11.88
N MET A 196 4.97 -3.43 -11.14
CA MET A 196 5.35 -2.01 -11.17
C MET A 196 5.63 -1.53 -12.60
N ASP A 197 6.30 -2.35 -13.40
CA ASP A 197 6.73 -2.03 -14.76
C ASP A 197 5.59 -2.17 -15.78
N SER A 198 4.46 -2.79 -15.39
CA SER A 198 3.29 -2.99 -16.25
C SER A 198 2.07 -2.18 -15.79
N ASP A 199 1.32 -2.71 -14.84
CA ASP A 199 -0.03 -2.28 -14.47
C ASP A 199 -0.09 -1.62 -13.08
N GLY A 200 0.97 -1.78 -12.30
CA GLY A 200 1.07 -1.40 -10.90
C GLY A 200 1.02 0.11 -10.72
N LEU A 201 1.76 0.84 -11.54
CA LEU A 201 1.73 2.30 -11.54
C LEU A 201 0.63 2.81 -12.47
N HIS A 202 -0.02 3.91 -12.08
CA HIS A 202 -0.99 4.56 -12.95
C HIS A 202 -0.34 4.96 -14.28
N PRO A 203 -1.07 4.90 -15.41
CA PRO A 203 -0.53 5.20 -16.74
C PRO A 203 -0.44 6.71 -16.96
N THR A 204 0.29 7.42 -16.11
CA THR A 204 0.56 8.86 -16.20
C THR A 204 2.06 9.10 -16.04
N ALA A 205 2.57 10.17 -16.65
CA ALA A 205 3.99 10.53 -16.54
C ALA A 205 4.41 10.82 -15.09
N ALA A 206 3.50 11.35 -14.26
CA ALA A 206 3.80 11.70 -12.87
C ALA A 206 3.89 10.48 -11.93
N ALA A 207 3.18 9.40 -12.25
CA ALA A 207 2.96 8.28 -11.33
C ALA A 207 4.25 7.62 -10.79
N PRO A 208 5.28 7.32 -11.61
CA PRO A 208 6.53 6.77 -11.11
C PRO A 208 7.21 7.66 -10.07
N TYR A 209 7.23 8.98 -10.31
CA TYR A 209 7.85 9.93 -9.40
C TYR A 209 7.05 10.12 -8.11
N LEU A 210 5.72 10.09 -8.20
CA LEU A 210 4.84 10.14 -7.02
C LEU A 210 5.07 8.94 -6.10
N PHE A 211 5.16 7.73 -6.67
CA PHE A 211 5.48 6.53 -5.90
C PHE A 211 6.88 6.61 -5.28
N ARG A 212 7.89 7.03 -6.06
CA ARG A 212 9.26 7.25 -5.58
C ARG A 212 9.31 8.23 -4.41
N ASP A 213 8.64 9.37 -4.53
CA ASP A 213 8.68 10.42 -3.51
C ASP A 213 7.94 9.97 -2.24
N TRP A 214 6.85 9.21 -2.38
CA TRP A 214 6.20 8.53 -1.25
C TRP A 214 7.16 7.58 -0.52
N MET A 215 7.89 6.74 -1.27
CA MET A 215 8.90 5.84 -0.71
C MET A 215 10.02 6.60 0.02
N LYS A 216 10.52 7.71 -0.55
CA LYS A 216 11.52 8.59 0.09
C LYS A 216 10.98 9.18 1.40
N ASN A 217 9.73 9.61 1.43
CA ASN A 217 9.09 10.10 2.65
C ASN A 217 8.98 9.01 3.73
N MET A 218 8.61 7.78 3.35
CA MET A 218 8.58 6.64 4.27
C MET A 218 9.97 6.35 4.85
N LEU A 219 11.02 6.33 4.03
CA LEU A 219 12.41 6.15 4.52
C LEU A 219 12.86 7.28 5.46
N ASN A 220 12.39 8.50 5.25
CA ASN A 220 12.67 9.61 6.16
C ASN A 220 11.99 9.40 7.52
N ASP A 221 10.72 8.98 7.50
CA ASP A 221 9.89 8.84 8.69
C ASP A 221 10.18 7.57 9.52
N TRP A 222 10.45 6.45 8.86
CA TRP A 222 10.51 5.12 9.49
C TRP A 222 11.92 4.55 9.48
N LYS A 223 12.43 4.23 10.67
CA LYS A 223 13.78 3.70 10.90
C LYS A 223 13.72 2.19 11.17
N PHE A 224 13.30 1.45 10.16
CA PHE A 224 13.32 -0.02 10.20
C PHE A 224 14.74 -0.56 9.94
N ASP A 225 14.99 -1.79 10.35
CA ASP A 225 16.25 -2.53 10.13
C ASP A 225 15.97 -3.89 9.47
N ASN A 226 14.74 -4.40 9.62
CA ASN A 226 14.27 -5.65 9.02
C ASN A 226 13.12 -5.36 8.05
N ILE A 227 12.98 -6.19 7.01
CA ILE A 227 11.84 -6.16 6.09
C ILE A 227 11.31 -7.57 5.81
N CYS A 228 10.00 -7.74 5.96
CA CYS A 228 9.26 -8.96 5.68
C CYS A 228 8.50 -8.77 4.36
N THR A 229 8.81 -9.60 3.37
CA THR A 229 8.12 -9.63 2.07
C THR A 229 7.23 -10.88 2.00
N ALA A 230 6.17 -10.84 1.21
CA ALA A 230 5.28 -11.99 1.08
C ALA A 230 5.93 -13.16 0.32
N HIS A 231 6.77 -12.82 -0.66
CA HIS A 231 7.48 -13.81 -1.46
C HIS A 231 8.96 -13.93 -1.06
N ILE A 232 9.43 -15.18 -1.10
CA ILE A 232 10.83 -15.64 -1.06
C ILE A 232 11.54 -15.52 0.31
N GLY A 233 11.46 -14.41 1.06
CA GLY A 233 12.14 -14.36 2.37
C GLY A 233 11.96 -13.12 3.22
N VAL A 234 12.70 -13.09 4.33
CA VAL A 234 12.78 -11.95 5.26
C VAL A 234 14.22 -11.47 5.28
N LYS A 235 14.43 -10.17 5.07
CA LYS A 235 15.75 -9.58 5.25
C LYS A 235 15.89 -9.06 6.68
N ILE A 236 16.82 -9.65 7.41
CA ILE A 236 17.22 -9.22 8.75
C ILE A 236 18.45 -8.31 8.67
N GLY A 237 18.38 -7.14 9.27
CA GLY A 237 19.45 -6.15 9.32
C GLY A 237 19.69 -5.40 8.01
N GLY A 238 19.98 -4.10 8.10
CA GLY A 238 20.34 -3.23 6.97
C GLY A 238 19.24 -3.07 5.92
N ALA A 239 17.98 -3.35 6.26
CA ALA A 239 16.87 -3.26 5.30
C ALA A 239 16.62 -1.82 4.84
N HIS A 240 16.75 -0.83 5.71
CA HIS A 240 16.54 0.57 5.36
C HIS A 240 17.51 1.08 4.29
N GLU A 241 18.81 0.79 4.47
CA GLU A 241 19.83 1.08 3.48
C GLU A 241 19.57 0.32 2.17
N ALA A 242 19.20 -0.96 2.26
CA ALA A 242 18.90 -1.76 1.07
C ALA A 242 17.70 -1.21 0.27
N VAL A 243 16.65 -0.71 0.93
CA VAL A 243 15.51 -0.06 0.25
C VAL A 243 15.93 1.29 -0.34
N THR A 244 16.81 2.03 0.33
CA THR A 244 17.38 3.28 -0.20
C THR A 244 18.15 3.01 -1.49
N THR A 245 19.05 2.03 -1.49
CA THR A 245 19.80 1.60 -2.67
C THR A 245 18.88 1.07 -3.77
N LEU A 246 17.79 0.35 -3.42
CA LEU A 246 16.79 -0.09 -4.39
C LEU A 246 16.17 1.11 -5.11
N LEU A 247 15.75 2.16 -4.39
CA LEU A 247 15.19 3.36 -5.00
C LEU A 247 16.17 4.04 -5.96
N GLU A 248 17.43 4.21 -5.54
CA GLU A 248 18.49 4.80 -6.37
C GLU A 248 18.68 4.03 -7.68
N LYS A 249 18.75 2.69 -7.59
CA LYS A 249 18.88 1.82 -8.76
C LYS A 249 17.64 1.83 -9.66
N THR A 250 16.48 2.17 -9.12
CA THR A 250 15.21 2.20 -9.85
C THR A 250 14.94 3.54 -10.55
N GLU A 251 15.69 4.62 -10.24
CA GLU A 251 15.51 5.93 -10.88
C GLU A 251 15.48 5.89 -12.43
N PRO A 252 16.36 5.13 -13.13
CA PRO A 252 16.28 5.02 -14.59
C PRO A 252 14.99 4.34 -15.07
N VAL A 253 14.46 3.38 -14.30
CA VAL A 253 13.19 2.71 -14.61
C VAL A 253 12.03 3.68 -14.42
N PHE A 254 12.01 4.47 -13.34
CA PHE A 254 11.00 5.50 -13.15
C PHE A 254 10.99 6.54 -14.28
N ALA A 255 12.17 6.98 -14.73
CA ALA A 255 12.28 7.88 -15.88
C ALA A 255 11.76 7.26 -17.17
N LYS A 256 12.12 5.99 -17.45
CA LYS A 256 11.62 5.25 -18.59
C LYS A 256 10.09 5.12 -18.56
N LEU A 257 9.52 4.68 -17.45
CA LEU A 257 8.07 4.51 -17.28
C LEU A 257 7.32 5.85 -17.42
N SER A 258 7.88 6.94 -16.91
CA SER A 258 7.31 8.28 -17.08
C SER A 258 7.20 8.66 -18.56
N GLU A 259 8.27 8.47 -19.34
CA GLU A 259 8.28 8.78 -20.77
C GLU A 259 7.37 7.86 -21.58
N GLU A 260 7.32 6.56 -21.25
CA GLU A 260 6.40 5.62 -21.88
C GLU A 260 4.94 5.98 -21.60
N ASN A 261 4.62 6.32 -20.35
CA ASN A 261 3.27 6.74 -19.96
C ASN A 261 2.87 8.05 -20.63
N LYS A 262 3.79 9.02 -20.74
CA LYS A 262 3.56 10.27 -21.47
C LYS A 262 3.21 10.05 -22.94
N LYS A 263 3.85 9.06 -23.59
CA LYS A 263 3.56 8.68 -24.98
C LYS A 263 2.21 7.95 -25.11
N LYS A 264 1.90 7.05 -24.18
CA LYS A 264 0.66 6.25 -24.19
C LYS A 264 -0.57 7.06 -23.77
N ASN A 265 -0.41 8.04 -22.89
CA ASN A 265 -1.48 8.85 -22.30
C ASN A 265 -1.03 10.32 -22.16
N PRO A 266 -0.96 11.08 -23.27
CA PRO A 266 -0.44 12.44 -23.28
C PRO A 266 -1.27 13.42 -22.44
N ASP A 267 -2.59 13.21 -22.37
CA ASP A 267 -3.50 14.04 -21.57
C ASP A 267 -3.45 13.70 -20.07
N GLY A 268 -2.79 12.58 -19.72
CA GLY A 268 -2.66 12.09 -18.36
C GLY A 268 -3.99 11.75 -17.70
N ILE A 269 -5.06 11.55 -18.47
CA ILE A 269 -6.41 11.22 -17.98
C ILE A 269 -6.42 9.76 -17.53
N LEU A 270 -6.93 9.48 -16.33
CA LEU A 270 -7.02 8.10 -15.86
C LEU A 270 -8.26 7.45 -16.50
N PRO A 271 -8.20 6.15 -16.86
CA PRO A 271 -9.39 5.41 -17.28
C PRO A 271 -10.52 5.47 -16.24
N ASP A 272 -11.77 5.48 -16.73
CA ASP A 272 -12.95 5.37 -15.88
C ASP A 272 -12.86 4.13 -14.97
N GLY A 273 -13.13 4.30 -13.67
CA GLY A 273 -12.97 3.24 -12.66
C GLY A 273 -11.62 3.22 -11.93
N MET A 274 -10.61 3.96 -12.40
CA MET A 274 -9.40 4.33 -11.61
C MET A 274 -9.60 5.67 -10.86
N HIS A 275 -10.84 6.15 -10.79
CA HIS A 275 -11.21 7.34 -10.05
C HIS A 275 -11.64 6.97 -8.63
N PRO A 276 -11.16 7.71 -7.61
CA PRO A 276 -11.48 7.42 -6.22
C PRO A 276 -12.97 7.63 -5.96
N ASN A 277 -13.59 6.68 -5.28
CA ASN A 277 -14.63 7.04 -4.33
C ASN A 277 -13.99 7.99 -3.30
N THR A 278 -14.53 9.20 -3.22
CA THR A 278 -13.82 10.44 -2.87
C THR A 278 -13.58 10.70 -1.38
N ASN A 279 -13.38 9.68 -0.54
CA ASN A 279 -13.28 9.86 0.91
C ASN A 279 -11.90 9.55 1.52
N VAL A 280 -10.84 9.43 0.72
CA VAL A 280 -9.47 9.24 1.25
C VAL A 280 -8.83 10.61 1.49
N LYS A 281 -8.80 11.08 2.74
CA LYS A 281 -8.04 12.27 3.16
C LYS A 281 -6.60 11.85 3.50
N ASP A 282 -5.64 12.45 2.80
CA ASP A 282 -4.20 12.58 3.11
C ASP A 282 -3.37 11.33 3.48
N ASP A 283 -2.13 11.22 2.96
CA ASP A 283 -1.18 10.14 3.35
C ASP A 283 -0.87 10.24 4.84
N LYS A 284 -0.75 11.50 5.27
CA LYS A 284 -0.77 11.87 6.66
C LYS A 284 -2.23 11.80 7.08
N CYS A 285 -2.60 10.73 7.75
CA CYS A 285 -3.68 10.83 8.70
C CYS A 285 -3.28 11.92 9.71
N VAL A 286 -3.60 13.19 9.42
CA VAL A 286 -3.42 14.32 10.34
C VAL A 286 -4.63 14.32 11.24
#